data_AF-A0A087TMB7-F1
#
_entry.id   AF-A0A087TMB7-F1
#
_cell.length_a   1.000
_cell.length_b   1.000
_cell.length_c   1.000
_cell.angle_alpha   90.00
_cell.angle_beta   90.00
_cell.angle_gamma   90.00
#
_symmetry.space_group_name_H-M   'P 1'
#
loop_
_entity.id
_entity.type
_entity.pdbx_description
1 polymer ?
#
loop_
_entity_poly.entity_id
_entity_poly.type
_entity_poly.pdbx_seq_one_letter_code
_entity_poly.pdbx_strand_id
1 'polypeptide(L)'
;MIWDASKSASPKSLKQAIADALACPVQRIVIAKHFPEKCHWQIIDDGSSSKKGNKKKRWGTGKSNLRHAPYFIKDGDTIGVKDRLSDPNDLDDFLTPEDVEGQEILRIAAENKRIKRQDYKSPSRCSEWMLGGSDRELPRHAKKSEVGITIHVDDFT
;
A
#
# COMPACT_ATOMS: atom_id res chain seq x y z
N MET A 1 -22.30 -18.23 2.82
CA MET A 1 -21.51 -17.10 3.34
C MET A 1 -20.54 -17.65 4.37
N ILE A 2 -19.22 -17.49 4.18
CA ILE A 2 -18.19 -18.16 4.99
C ILE A 2 -17.83 -17.35 6.24
N TRP A 3 -17.78 -16.03 6.15
CA TRP A 3 -17.45 -15.14 7.26
C TRP A 3 -18.39 -13.93 7.30
N ASP A 4 -18.68 -13.45 8.51
CA ASP A 4 -19.56 -12.31 8.77
C ASP A 4 -18.85 -11.23 9.58
N ALA A 5 -18.46 -10.16 8.89
CA ALA A 5 -17.77 -9.03 9.51
C ALA A 5 -18.69 -8.16 10.38
N SER A 6 -20.03 -8.31 10.29
CA SER A 6 -20.98 -7.58 11.16
C SER A 6 -20.98 -8.16 12.58
N LYS A 7 -20.78 -9.48 12.71
CA LYS A 7 -20.70 -10.18 14.00
C LYS A 7 -19.33 -10.03 14.64
N SER A 8 -18.27 -10.23 13.86
CA SER A 8 -16.89 -10.09 14.36
C SER A 8 -15.89 -9.81 13.25
N ALA A 9 -15.40 -8.57 13.21
CA ALA A 9 -14.41 -8.12 12.25
C ALA A 9 -12.94 -8.40 12.67
N SER A 10 -12.68 -9.45 13.45
CA SER A 10 -11.34 -9.74 13.98
C SER A 10 -10.53 -10.69 13.08
N PRO A 11 -9.18 -10.59 13.04
CA PRO A 11 -8.33 -11.58 12.38
C PRO A 11 -8.62 -13.02 12.78
N LYS A 12 -8.83 -13.25 14.08
CA LYS A 12 -9.08 -14.59 14.63
C LYS A 12 -10.41 -15.17 14.14
N SER A 13 -11.46 -14.36 14.07
CA SER A 13 -12.78 -14.81 13.60
C SER A 13 -12.78 -15.14 12.11
N LEU A 14 -12.11 -14.33 11.27
CA LEU A 14 -11.93 -14.65 9.86
C LEU A 14 -11.14 -15.95 9.68
N LYS A 15 -10.01 -16.08 10.39
CA LYS A 15 -9.16 -17.25 10.30
C LYS A 15 -9.86 -18.53 10.76
N GLN A 16 -10.64 -18.45 11.84
CA GLN A 16 -11.45 -19.58 12.32
C GLN A 16 -12.52 -19.97 11.28
N ALA A 17 -13.26 -19.01 10.74
CA ALA A 17 -14.28 -19.28 9.72
C ALA A 17 -13.70 -19.96 8.47
N ILE A 18 -12.51 -19.55 8.03
CA ILE A 18 -11.78 -20.19 6.93
C ILE A 18 -11.33 -21.60 7.32
N ALA A 19 -10.82 -21.77 8.54
CA ALA A 19 -10.38 -23.07 9.05
C ALA A 19 -11.52 -24.09 9.10
N ASP A 20 -12.68 -23.67 9.59
CA ASP A 20 -13.89 -24.47 9.66
C ASP A 20 -14.38 -24.86 8.25
N ALA A 21 -14.34 -23.92 7.31
CA ALA A 21 -14.74 -24.16 5.92
C ALA A 21 -13.79 -25.13 5.18
N LEU A 22 -12.50 -25.13 5.52
CA LEU A 22 -11.48 -26.00 4.91
C LEU A 22 -11.22 -27.29 5.72
N ALA A 23 -11.96 -27.51 6.81
CA ALA A 23 -11.75 -28.63 7.74
C ALA A 23 -10.28 -28.80 8.20
N CYS A 24 -9.59 -27.67 8.42
CA CYS A 24 -8.17 -27.64 8.76
C CYS A 24 -7.95 -26.97 10.12
N PRO A 25 -6.94 -27.40 10.92
CA PRO A 25 -6.64 -26.75 12.20
C PRO A 25 -6.26 -25.27 12.03
N VAL A 26 -6.85 -24.38 12.83
CA VAL A 26 -6.60 -22.93 12.76
C VAL A 26 -5.12 -22.55 12.95
N GLN A 27 -4.34 -23.35 13.69
CA GLN A 27 -2.91 -23.11 13.92
C GLN A 27 -2.05 -23.41 12.68
N ARG A 28 -2.56 -24.28 11.80
CA ARG A 28 -1.91 -24.74 10.57
C ARG A 28 -2.13 -23.76 9.42
N ILE A 29 -3.18 -22.95 9.47
CA ILE A 29 -3.53 -22.04 8.38
C ILE A 29 -2.83 -20.68 8.54
N VAL A 30 -2.36 -20.14 7.42
CA VAL A 30 -1.93 -18.74 7.28
C VAL A 30 -2.84 -18.09 6.25
N ILE A 31 -3.27 -16.87 6.53
CA ILE A 31 -4.15 -16.10 5.65
C ILE A 31 -3.48 -14.78 5.27
N ALA A 32 -3.65 -14.38 4.02
CA ALA A 32 -3.13 -13.12 3.48
C ALA A 32 -4.19 -12.43 2.62
N LYS A 33 -4.17 -11.10 2.58
CA LYS A 33 -5.03 -10.29 1.72
C LYS A 33 -4.26 -9.88 0.47
N HIS A 34 -4.87 -10.04 -0.70
CA HIS A 34 -4.34 -9.49 -1.95
C HIS A 34 -4.67 -8.01 -2.09
N PHE A 35 -3.69 -7.24 -2.53
CA PHE A 35 -3.85 -5.85 -2.97
C PHE A 35 -3.49 -5.79 -4.46
N PRO A 36 -4.47 -5.98 -5.36
CA PRO A 36 -4.20 -6.01 -6.80
C PRO A 36 -3.61 -4.69 -7.31
N GLU A 37 -4.02 -3.55 -6.74
CA GLU A 37 -3.46 -2.23 -7.08
C GLU A 37 -1.95 -2.11 -6.83
N LYS A 38 -1.42 -2.92 -5.91
CA LYS A 38 -0.01 -2.93 -5.51
C LYS A 38 0.69 -4.24 -5.86
N CYS A 39 -0.02 -5.18 -6.49
CA CYS A 39 0.43 -6.56 -6.75
C CYS A 39 1.10 -7.18 -5.51
N HIS A 40 0.47 -7.03 -4.34
CA HIS A 40 1.09 -7.36 -3.06
C HIS A 40 0.14 -8.17 -2.17
N TRP A 41 0.71 -9.14 -1.46
CA TRP A 41 0.00 -9.94 -0.46
C TRP A 41 0.41 -9.54 0.95
N GLN A 42 -0.58 -9.21 1.78
CA GLN A 42 -0.36 -8.85 3.17
C GLN A 42 -0.87 -9.92 4.12
N ILE A 43 0.04 -10.53 4.87
CA ILE A 43 -0.31 -11.53 5.88
C ILE A 43 -1.13 -10.90 7.00
N ILE A 44 -2.27 -11.54 7.30
CA ILE A 44 -3.14 -11.16 8.42
C ILE A 44 -2.65 -11.90 9.66
N ASP A 45 -2.16 -11.13 10.64
CA ASP A 45 -1.66 -11.67 11.91
C ASP A 45 -2.81 -11.67 12.93
N ASP A 46 -3.08 -12.83 13.51
CA ASP A 46 -4.08 -13.01 14.56
C ASP A 46 -3.54 -12.76 15.98
N GLY A 47 -2.25 -12.39 16.08
CA GLY A 47 -1.58 -12.18 17.36
C GLY A 47 -1.22 -13.48 18.10
N SER A 48 -1.54 -14.65 17.53
CA SER A 48 -1.18 -15.96 18.08
C SER A 48 0.23 -16.38 17.67
N SER A 49 0.87 -15.69 16.72
CA SER A 49 2.18 -16.06 16.20
C SER A 49 3.33 -15.62 17.12
N SER A 50 3.64 -16.45 18.11
CA SER A 50 4.93 -16.39 18.85
C SER A 50 6.08 -16.81 17.92
N LYS A 51 6.42 -16.00 16.91
CA LYS A 51 7.72 -16.08 16.25
C LYS A 51 8.64 -15.05 16.90
N LYS A 52 9.52 -15.53 17.80
CA LYS A 52 10.66 -14.78 18.36
C LYS A 52 11.61 -14.45 17.20
N GLY A 53 11.48 -13.25 16.65
CA GLY A 53 12.39 -12.76 15.61
C GLY A 53 11.94 -11.40 15.10
N ASN A 54 12.50 -10.34 15.66
CA ASN A 54 12.45 -8.96 15.15
C ASN A 54 11.12 -8.48 14.53
N LYS A 55 10.01 -8.49 15.28
CA LYS A 55 8.86 -7.64 14.95
C LYS A 55 8.97 -6.33 15.74
N LYS A 56 9.31 -5.23 15.05
CA LYS A 56 9.01 -3.87 15.50
C LYS A 56 7.61 -3.88 16.11
N LYS A 57 7.46 -3.43 17.37
CA LYS A 57 6.17 -3.25 18.06
C LYS A 57 5.17 -2.67 17.05
N ARG A 58 4.26 -3.48 16.52
CA ARG A 58 3.14 -2.95 15.71
C ARG A 58 2.24 -2.25 16.71
N TRP A 59 2.27 -0.92 16.69
CA TRP A 59 1.41 -0.07 17.51
C TRP A 59 -0.04 -0.46 17.22
N GLY A 60 -0.73 -1.00 18.24
CA GLY A 60 -2.12 -1.43 18.09
C GLY A 60 -2.41 -2.82 18.66
N THR A 61 -2.12 -3.04 19.94
CA THR A 61 -2.70 -4.13 20.76
C THR A 61 -4.14 -3.79 21.19
N GLY A 62 -4.83 -2.96 20.41
CA GLY A 62 -6.28 -2.80 20.50
C GLY A 62 -6.93 -3.80 19.55
N LYS A 63 -8.13 -4.30 19.87
CA LYS A 63 -8.93 -5.22 19.05
C LYS A 63 -8.73 -4.94 17.56
N SER A 64 -7.88 -5.72 16.90
CA SER A 64 -7.55 -5.51 15.50
C SER A 64 -8.81 -5.75 14.70
N ASN A 65 -9.31 -4.71 14.05
CA ASN A 65 -10.49 -4.78 13.21
C ASN A 65 -10.02 -4.78 11.75
N LEU A 66 -10.32 -5.86 11.06
CA LEU A 66 -9.92 -6.11 9.68
C LEU A 66 -10.48 -5.06 8.70
N ARG A 67 -11.58 -4.39 9.04
CA ARG A 67 -12.19 -3.32 8.22
C ARG A 67 -11.38 -2.01 8.25
N HIS A 68 -10.45 -1.89 9.19
CA HIS A 68 -9.60 -0.71 9.34
C HIS A 68 -8.16 -1.02 8.95
N ALA A 69 -7.30 0.01 9.07
CA ALA A 69 -5.88 -0.15 8.88
C ALA A 69 -5.31 -1.26 9.78
N PRO A 70 -4.35 -2.06 9.28
CA PRO A 70 -3.72 -1.96 7.97
C PRO A 70 -4.43 -2.76 6.85
N TYR A 71 -5.48 -3.52 7.16
CA TYR A 71 -6.00 -4.57 6.28
C TYR A 71 -7.14 -4.11 5.36
N PHE A 72 -8.04 -3.25 5.84
CA PHE A 72 -9.16 -2.69 5.05
C PHE A 72 -9.95 -3.75 4.26
N ILE A 73 -10.28 -4.87 4.90
CA ILE A 73 -11.05 -5.96 4.28
C ILE A 73 -12.48 -5.52 4.02
N LYS A 74 -12.94 -5.77 2.80
CA LYS A 74 -14.30 -5.58 2.31
C LYS A 74 -14.74 -6.78 1.47
N ASP A 75 -16.03 -6.83 1.16
CA ASP A 75 -16.57 -7.83 0.26
C ASP A 75 -15.96 -7.68 -1.15
N GLY A 76 -15.60 -8.81 -1.75
CA GLY A 76 -14.89 -8.87 -3.03
C GLY A 76 -13.37 -8.81 -2.93
N ASP A 77 -12.79 -8.65 -1.73
CA ASP A 77 -11.35 -8.81 -1.56
C ASP A 77 -10.93 -10.29 -1.66
N THR A 78 -9.78 -10.52 -2.31
CA THR A 78 -9.19 -11.86 -2.41
C THR A 78 -8.38 -12.20 -1.17
N ILE A 79 -8.68 -13.35 -0.56
CA ILE A 79 -7.95 -13.91 0.58
C ILE A 79 -7.21 -15.17 0.14
N GLY A 80 -5.90 -15.15 0.31
CA GLY A 80 -5.01 -16.27 0.09
C GLY A 80 -4.97 -17.11 1.35
N VAL A 81 -5.08 -18.42 1.18
CA VAL A 81 -5.06 -19.37 2.29
C VAL A 81 -3.95 -20.38 2.03
N LYS A 82 -3.07 -20.53 3.01
CA LYS A 82 -1.93 -21.42 2.93
C LYS A 82 -1.87 -22.30 4.15
N ASP A 83 -1.33 -23.48 3.93
CA ASP A 83 -1.11 -24.49 4.93
C ASP A 83 0.37 -24.54 5.36
N ARG A 84 0.63 -24.39 6.65
CA ARG A 84 1.97 -24.47 7.25
C ARG A 84 2.63 -25.84 7.15
N LEU A 85 1.87 -26.93 7.06
CA LEU A 85 2.47 -28.25 6.85
C LEU A 85 2.99 -28.42 5.42
N SER A 86 2.32 -27.78 4.46
CA SER A 86 2.75 -27.79 3.06
C SER A 86 3.98 -26.92 2.83
N ASP A 87 4.17 -25.88 3.65
CA ASP A 87 5.38 -25.07 3.64
C ASP A 87 5.88 -24.78 5.07
N PRO A 88 6.68 -25.69 5.63
CA PRO A 88 7.24 -25.56 6.97
C PRO A 88 8.21 -24.37 7.12
N ASN A 89 8.81 -23.95 6.00
CA ASN A 89 9.86 -22.92 5.99
C ASN A 89 9.32 -21.52 5.64
N ASP A 90 8.02 -21.38 5.37
CA ASP A 90 7.40 -20.14 4.87
C ASP A 90 8.18 -19.56 3.66
N LEU A 91 8.53 -20.41 2.68
CA LEU A 91 9.17 -20.00 1.42
C LEU A 91 8.20 -19.41 0.40
N ASP A 92 6.93 -19.79 0.47
CA ASP A 92 5.88 -19.29 -0.42
C ASP A 92 5.26 -17.99 0.13
N ASP A 93 5.44 -16.91 -0.63
CA ASP A 93 5.02 -15.54 -0.32
C ASP A 93 3.63 -15.18 -0.86
N PHE A 94 2.82 -16.14 -1.32
CA PHE A 94 1.51 -15.97 -1.96
C PHE A 94 1.54 -15.28 -3.34
N LEU A 95 2.71 -14.81 -3.79
CA LEU A 95 2.86 -14.09 -5.06
C LEU A 95 2.55 -15.00 -6.25
N THR A 96 1.77 -14.48 -7.19
CA THR A 96 1.57 -15.13 -8.49
C THR A 96 2.51 -14.55 -9.55
N PRO A 97 2.74 -15.24 -10.69
CA PRO A 97 3.53 -14.70 -11.80
C PRO A 97 3.02 -13.33 -12.28
N GLU A 98 1.71 -13.14 -12.30
CA GLU A 98 1.05 -11.89 -12.67
C GLU A 98 1.36 -10.77 -11.66
N ASP A 99 1.43 -11.11 -10.36
CA ASP A 99 1.86 -10.14 -9.34
C ASP A 99 3.31 -9.71 -9.54
N VAL A 100 4.19 -10.64 -9.89
CA VAL A 100 5.61 -10.34 -10.15
C VAL A 100 5.74 -9.41 -11.35
N GLU A 101 5.02 -9.67 -12.44
CA GLU A 101 4.99 -8.80 -13.61
C GLU A 101 4.42 -7.42 -13.26
N GLY A 102 3.29 -7.39 -12.54
CA GLY A 102 2.65 -6.15 -12.11
C GLY A 102 3.55 -5.30 -11.19
N GLN A 103 4.30 -5.93 -10.29
CA GLN A 103 5.30 -5.25 -9.46
C GLN A 103 6.39 -4.59 -10.30
N GLU A 104 6.88 -5.25 -11.35
CA GLU A 104 7.89 -4.67 -12.24
C GLU A 104 7.34 -3.48 -13.04
N ILE A 105 6.10 -3.59 -13.54
CA ILE A 105 5.41 -2.48 -14.21
C ILE A 105 5.28 -1.27 -13.27
N LEU A 106 4.84 -1.51 -12.04
CA LEU A 106 4.71 -0.47 -11.01
C LEU A 106 6.08 0.16 -10.68
N ARG A 107 7.15 -0.64 -10.64
CA ARG A 107 8.53 -0.16 -10.42
C ARG A 107 8.98 0.77 -11.53
N ILE A 108 8.81 0.35 -12.79
CA ILE A 108 9.16 1.15 -13.97
C ILE A 108 8.34 2.46 -14.00
N ALA A 109 7.04 2.40 -13.71
CA ALA A 109 6.18 3.57 -13.67
C ALA A 109 6.59 4.56 -12.56
N ALA A 110 6.95 4.06 -11.38
CA ALA A 110 7.44 4.87 -10.27
C ALA A 110 8.76 5.58 -10.63
N GLU A 111 9.68 4.87 -11.28
CA GLU A 111 10.96 5.42 -11.73
C GLU A 111 10.77 6.50 -12.81
N ASN A 112 9.94 6.23 -13.82
CA ASN A 112 9.59 7.22 -14.85
C ASN A 112 8.97 8.49 -14.24
N LYS A 113 8.12 8.36 -13.21
CA LYS A 113 7.55 9.50 -12.48
C LYS A 113 8.63 10.26 -11.70
N ARG A 114 9.65 9.56 -11.17
CA ARG A 114 10.80 10.17 -10.48
C ARG A 114 11.67 10.95 -11.45
N ILE A 115 12.00 10.38 -12.60
CA ILE A 115 12.77 11.03 -13.68
C ILE A 115 12.04 12.30 -14.16
N LYS A 116 10.76 12.21 -14.51
CA LYS A 116 9.96 13.38 -14.90
C LYS A 116 10.03 14.50 -13.86
N ARG A 117 9.92 14.18 -12.57
CA ARG A 117 10.03 15.18 -11.48
C ARG A 117 11.43 15.80 -11.38
N GLN A 118 12.48 15.05 -11.73
CA GLN A 118 13.84 15.57 -11.79
C GLN A 118 14.03 16.47 -13.01
N ASP A 119 13.47 16.13 -14.17
CA ASP A 119 13.49 16.97 -15.38
C ASP A 119 12.79 18.32 -15.18
N TYR A 120 11.69 18.33 -14.42
CA TYR A 120 11.04 19.60 -14.02
C TYR A 120 11.83 20.39 -12.97
N LYS A 121 12.82 19.79 -12.31
CA LYS A 121 13.66 20.41 -11.29
C LYS A 121 15.07 20.75 -11.79
N SER A 122 15.53 20.22 -12.92
CA SER A 122 16.77 20.62 -13.54
C SER A 122 16.61 22.05 -14.10
N PRO A 123 17.41 23.02 -13.66
CA PRO A 123 17.42 24.37 -14.24
C PRO A 123 18.11 24.41 -15.62
N SER A 124 18.17 23.29 -16.34
CA SER A 124 18.93 23.17 -17.59
C SER A 124 18.10 23.45 -18.84
N ARG A 125 17.28 24.51 -18.79
CA ARG A 125 17.02 25.35 -19.97
C ARG A 125 17.87 26.64 -19.93
N CYS A 126 19.04 26.56 -19.31
CA CYS A 126 20.06 27.60 -19.34
C CYS A 126 21.16 27.27 -20.38
N SER A 127 20.77 27.03 -21.63
CA SER A 127 21.74 27.03 -22.75
C SER A 127 21.19 27.70 -24.01
N GLU A 128 20.13 28.49 -23.88
CA GLU A 128 19.54 29.28 -24.99
C GLU A 128 19.46 30.77 -24.64
N TRP A 129 20.38 31.25 -23.80
CA TRP A 129 20.61 32.68 -23.56
C TRP A 129 22.08 33.08 -23.73
N MET A 130 22.94 32.16 -24.18
CA MET A 130 24.38 32.42 -24.39
C MET A 130 24.74 32.97 -25.78
N LEU A 131 23.76 33.27 -26.63
CA LEU A 131 23.98 33.85 -27.96
C LEU A 131 23.26 35.21 -28.08
N GLY A 132 23.76 36.22 -27.36
CA GLY A 132 23.33 37.60 -27.64
C GLY A 132 23.62 38.61 -26.54
N GLY A 133 24.62 39.46 -26.79
CA GLY A 133 24.56 40.87 -26.42
C GLY A 133 25.08 41.25 -25.04
N SER A 134 26.01 42.21 -25.06
CA SER A 134 26.47 43.02 -23.93
C SER A 134 25.31 43.72 -23.20
N ASP A 135 25.58 44.04 -21.93
CA ASP A 135 24.90 44.99 -21.05
C ASP A 135 23.64 44.57 -20.25
N ARG A 136 23.88 44.46 -18.93
CA ARG A 136 23.08 44.92 -17.79
C ARG A 136 21.82 44.12 -17.39
N GLU A 137 21.86 43.78 -16.08
CA GLU A 137 20.77 43.32 -15.19
C GLU A 137 20.22 41.89 -15.38
N LEU A 138 20.69 40.98 -14.51
CA LEU A 138 20.21 39.61 -14.40
C LEU A 138 18.72 39.57 -13.97
N PRO A 139 17.85 38.75 -14.59
CA PRO A 139 16.46 38.63 -14.17
C PRO A 139 16.37 37.88 -12.85
N ARG A 140 15.85 38.56 -11.82
CA ARG A 140 15.43 37.93 -10.56
C ARG A 140 14.43 36.83 -10.88
N HIS A 141 14.72 35.61 -10.41
CA HIS A 141 13.85 34.42 -10.45
C HIS A 141 12.37 34.76 -10.61
N ALA A 142 11.78 34.34 -11.73
CA ALA A 142 10.34 34.36 -11.93
C ALA A 142 9.68 33.46 -10.85
N LYS A 143 9.27 34.08 -9.74
CA LYS A 143 8.41 33.45 -8.75
C LYS A 143 7.11 33.11 -9.45
N LYS A 144 6.72 31.84 -9.40
CA LYS A 144 5.41 31.38 -9.88
C LYS A 144 4.33 32.24 -9.22
N SER A 145 3.42 32.80 -10.02
CA SER A 145 2.29 33.57 -9.52
C SER A 145 1.45 32.71 -8.59
N GLU A 146 1.41 33.08 -7.31
CA GLU A 146 0.46 32.49 -6.35
C GLU A 146 -0.95 32.94 -6.76
N VAL A 147 -1.82 31.98 -7.07
CA VAL A 147 -3.23 32.26 -7.33
C VAL A 147 -3.95 32.18 -5.99
N GLY A 148 -4.43 33.32 -5.50
CA GLY A 148 -5.19 33.38 -4.24
C GLY A 148 -6.49 32.59 -4.35
N ILE A 149 -6.72 31.67 -3.41
CA ILE A 149 -8.00 30.94 -3.31
C ILE A 149 -8.97 31.84 -2.55
N THR A 150 -10.09 32.21 -3.18
CA THR A 150 -11.17 32.95 -2.53
C THR A 150 -12.29 31.98 -2.18
N ILE A 151 -12.61 31.88 -0.89
CA ILE A 151 -13.68 31.03 -0.38
C ILE A 151 -14.85 31.94 -0.01
N HIS A 152 -16.00 31.72 -0.64
CA HIS A 152 -17.26 32.37 -0.24
C HIS A 152 -17.97 31.46 0.76
N VAL A 153 -18.42 32.04 1.86
CA VAL A 153 -19.26 31.37 2.86
C VAL A 153 -20.61 32.06 2.81
N ASP A 154 -21.67 31.30 2.55
CA ASP A 154 -23.04 31.82 2.55
C ASP A 154 -23.49 32.11 3.99
N ASP A 155 -24.10 33.27 4.20
CA ASP A 155 -24.74 33.62 5.47
C ASP A 155 -26.10 32.92 5.56
N PHE A 156 -26.20 31.95 6.48
CA PHE A 156 -27.45 31.29 6.80
C PHE A 156 -28.16 32.08 7.92
N THR A 157 -28.99 33.06 7.54
CA THR A 157 -29.99 33.71 8.42
C THR A 157 -31.35 33.09 8.27
#